data_AF-A0A413F162-F1
#
_entry.id   AF-A0A413F162-F1
#
_cell.length_a   1.000
_cell.length_b   1.000
_cell.length_c   1.000
_cell.angle_alpha   90.00
_cell.angle_beta   90.00
_cell.angle_gamma   90.00
#
_symmetry.space_group_name_H-M   'P 1'
#
loop_
_entity.id
_entity.type
_entity.pdbx_description
1 polymer ?
#
loop_
_entity_poly.entity_id
_entity_poly.type
_entity_poly.pdbx_seq_one_letter_code
_entity_poly.pdbx_strand_id
1 'polypeptide(L)' 'MTSNVPATTIRIDPEVKREAVAVLDELGLSMSGAMNIFLRAVIREGGLPFDVRLGSSGKADGEGEDRDGRG' A
#
# COMPACT_ATOMS: atom_id res chain seq x y z
N MET A 1 21.78 25.95 -9.35
CA MET A 1 21.43 24.73 -10.10
C MET A 1 19.95 24.49 -9.90
N THR A 2 19.13 24.60 -10.95
CA THR A 2 17.69 24.34 -10.84
C THR A 2 17.50 22.83 -10.71
N SER A 3 17.15 22.36 -9.52
CA SER A 3 16.83 20.94 -9.28
C SER A 3 15.54 20.61 -10.02
N ASN A 4 15.64 20.11 -11.25
CA ASN A 4 14.49 19.65 -12.01
C ASN A 4 14.06 18.28 -11.47
N VAL A 5 13.03 18.25 -10.64
CA VAL A 5 12.40 16.99 -10.23
C VAL A 5 11.70 16.41 -11.45
N PRO A 6 12.07 15.21 -11.93
CA PRO A 6 11.45 14.62 -13.10
C PRO A 6 9.97 14.34 -12.85
N ALA A 7 9.11 14.78 -13.77
CA ALA A 7 7.69 14.48 -13.73
C ALA A 7 7.47 12.99 -14.04
N THR A 8 6.62 12.33 -13.26
CA THR A 8 6.20 10.94 -13.49
C THR A 8 4.73 10.92 -13.86
N THR A 9 4.40 10.34 -15.01
CA THR A 9 3.01 10.20 -15.49
C THR A 9 2.51 8.80 -15.19
N ILE A 10 1.39 8.71 -14.46
CA ILE A 10 0.76 7.44 -14.08
C ILE A 10 -0.66 7.43 -14.66
N ARG A 11 -1.04 6.32 -15.30
CA ARG A 11 -2.42 6.09 -15.74
C ARG A 11 -3.21 5.51 -14.57
N ILE A 12 -4.29 6.17 -14.21
CA ILE A 12 -5.14 5.80 -13.07
C ILE A 12 -6.58 5.78 -13.59
N ASP A 13 -7.37 4.82 -13.11
CA ASP A 13 -8.81 4.82 -13.33
C ASP A 13 -9.41 6.16 -12.83
N PRO A 14 -10.26 6.84 -13.62
CA PRO A 14 -10.82 8.14 -13.23
C PRO A 14 -11.59 8.10 -11.91
N GLU A 15 -12.31 7.02 -11.62
CA GLU A 15 -13.10 6.90 -10.40
C GLU A 15 -12.19 6.67 -9.18
N VAL A 16 -11.21 5.77 -9.31
CA VAL A 16 -10.20 5.55 -8.27
C VAL A 16 -9.45 6.84 -7.95
N LYS A 17 -9.10 7.63 -8.97
CA LYS A 17 -8.47 8.93 -8.77
C LYS A 17 -9.39 9.89 -7.99
N ARG A 18 -10.67 9.94 -8.32
CA ARG A 18 -11.65 10.81 -7.65
C ARG A 18 -11.77 10.47 -6.17
N GLU A 19 -11.96 9.19 -5.86
CA GLU A 19 -12.06 8.71 -4.48
C GLU A 19 -10.77 8.96 -3.69
N ALA A 20 -9.61 8.66 -4.28
CA ALA A 20 -8.33 8.91 -3.65
C ALA A 20 -8.09 10.40 -3.35
N VAL A 21 -8.46 11.30 -4.27
CA VAL A 21 -8.34 12.75 -4.03
C VAL A 21 -9.23 13.20 -2.88
N ALA A 22 -10.48 12.73 -2.80
CA ALA A 22 -11.38 13.10 -1.71
C ALA A 22 -10.81 12.69 -0.34
N VAL A 23 -10.32 11.45 -0.22
CA VAL A 23 -9.70 10.95 1.02
C VAL A 23 -8.43 11.75 1.37
N LEU A 24 -7.58 12.06 0.39
CA LEU A 24 -6.35 12.81 0.64
C LEU A 24 -6.62 14.27 1.02
N ASP A 25 -7.64 14.90 0.43
CA ASP A 25 -8.05 16.27 0.76
C ASP A 25 -8.55 16.36 2.21
N GLU A 26 -9.30 15.36 2.70
CA GLU A 26 -9.68 15.25 4.11
C GLU A 26 -8.46 15.13 5.05
N LEU A 27 -7.38 14.50 4.58
CA LEU A 27 -6.11 14.40 5.30
C LEU A 27 -5.20 15.62 5.11
N GLY A 28 -5.60 16.62 4.31
CA GLY A 28 -4.79 17.80 3.99
C GLY A 28 -3.58 17.50 3.11
N LEU A 29 -3.63 16.43 2.29
CA LEU A 29 -2.54 15.98 1.45
C LEU A 29 -2.85 16.20 -0.03
N SER A 30 -1.87 16.72 -0.78
CA SER A 30 -1.93 16.70 -2.23
C SER A 30 -1.57 15.32 -2.78
N MET A 31 -2.02 15.02 -4.00
CA MET A 31 -1.70 13.75 -4.66
C MET A 31 -0.18 13.52 -4.78
N SER A 32 0.59 14.55 -5.14
CA SER A 32 2.05 14.47 -5.17
C SER A 32 2.67 14.26 -3.78
N GLY A 33 2.08 14.85 -2.74
CA GLY A 33 2.50 14.65 -1.35
C GLY A 33 2.30 13.20 -0.92
N ALA A 34 1.11 12.65 -1.15
CA ALA A 34 0.77 11.27 -0.84
C ALA A 34 1.66 10.27 -1.58
N MET A 35 1.91 10.50 -2.87
CA MET A 35 2.82 9.65 -3.67
C MET A 35 4.25 9.67 -3.14
N ASN A 36 4.76 10.84 -2.73
CA ASN A 36 6.08 10.93 -2.10
C ASN A 36 6.15 10.17 -0.77
N ILE A 37 5.10 10.25 0.06
CA ILE A 37 5.02 9.49 1.31
C ILE A 37 5.02 7.99 1.03
N PHE A 38 4.21 7.54 0.06
CA PHE A 38 4.15 6.14 -0.35
C PHE A 38 5.51 5.60 -0.80
N LEU A 39 6.20 6.32 -1.70
CA LEU A 39 7.51 5.92 -2.19
C LEU A 39 8.57 5.87 -1.09
N ARG A 40 8.52 6.79 -0.11
CA ARG A 40 9.40 6.74 1.06
C ARG A 40 9.12 5.54 1.94
N ALA A 41 7.84 5.16 2.09
CA ALA A 41 7.46 3.95 2.82
C ALA A 41 8.00 2.71 2.10
N VAL A 42 7.87 2.63 0.77
CA VAL A 42 8.45 1.53 -0.02
C VAL A 42 9.96 1.39 0.22
N ILE A 43 10.69 2.51 0.20
CA ILE A 43 12.14 2.53 0.44
C ILE A 43 12.47 2.03 1.85
N ARG A 44 11.69 2.46 2.86
CA ARG A 44 11.92 2.11 4.26
C ARG A 44 11.70 0.62 4.54
N GLU A 45 10.62 0.05 3.99
CA GLU A 45 10.28 -1.36 4.20
C GLU A 45 11.06 -2.31 3.28
N GLY A 46 11.69 -1.78 2.22
CA GLY A 46 12.33 -2.61 1.18
C GLY A 46 11.31 -3.41 0.35
N GLY A 47 10.05 -2.96 0.31
CA GLY A 47 8.92 -3.68 -0.27
C GLY A 47 7.65 -2.82 -0.29
N LEU A 48 6.50 -3.40 -0.58
CA LEU A 48 5.24 -2.64 -0.52
C LEU A 48 4.89 -2.32 0.95
N PRO A 49 4.47 -1.08 1.27
CA PRO A 49 4.20 -0.65 2.64
C PRO A 49 2.83 -1.12 3.14
N PHE A 50 2.35 -2.24 2.62
CA PHE A 50 1.13 -2.91 2.98
C PHE A 50 1.29 -4.40 2.66
N ASP A 51 0.57 -5.25 3.40
CA ASP A 51 0.62 -6.68 3.22
C ASP A 51 -0.09 -7.08 1.91
N VAL A 52 0.68 -7.60 0.95
CA VAL A 52 0.16 -8.02 -0.36
C VAL A 52 -0.21 -9.48 -0.29
N ARG A 53 -1.49 -9.73 -0.03
CA ARG A 53 -2.07 -11.07 -0.05
C ARG A 53 -2.89 -11.25 -1.32
N LEU A 54 -2.65 -12.35 -2.04
CA LEU A 54 -3.66 -12.86 -2.98
C LEU A 54 -4.89 -13.19 -2.12
N GLY A 55 -6.01 -12.53 -2.40
CA GLY A 55 -7.17 -12.47 -1.51
C GLY A 55 -7.41 -13.77 -0.75
N SER A 56 -7.16 -13.74 0.56
CA SER A 56 -7.73 -14.74 1.44
C SER A 56 -9.21 -14.39 1.58
N SER A 57 -10.03 -14.91 0.67
CA SER A 57 -11.31 -15.43 1.14
C SER A 57 -10.95 -16.40 2.26
N GLY A 58 -11.26 -16.00 3.50
CA GLY A 58 -10.57 -16.47 4.70
C GLY A 58 -10.27 -17.96 4.72
N LYS A 59 -8.99 -18.29 4.74
CA LYS A 59 -8.49 -19.47 5.43
C LYS A 59 -7.26 -19.05 6.22
N ALA A 60 -7.48 -18.95 7.53
CA ALA A 60 -6.42 -19.03 8.50
C ALA A 60 -5.87 -20.46 8.44
N ASP A 61 -4.91 -20.68 7.54
CA ASP A 61 -4.14 -21.91 7.54
C ASP A 61 -3.14 -21.81 8.71
N GLY A 62 -3.34 -22.64 9.73
CA GLY A 62 -2.36 -22.82 10.80
C GLY A 62 -2.90 -23.16 12.19
N GLU A 63 -3.99 -23.91 12.34
CA GLU A 63 -4.08 -24.80 13.51
C GLU A 63 -3.11 -25.95 13.25
N GLY A 64 -1.91 -25.80 13.81
CA GLY A 64 -0.93 -26.86 13.85
C GLY A 64 -1.56 -28.10 14.48
N GLU A 65 -1.28 -29.24 13.88
CA GLU A 65 -1.50 -30.54 14.50
C GLU A 65 -0.81 -30.55 15.87
N ASP A 66 -1.59 -30.25 16.91
CA ASP A 66 -1.27 -30.68 18.26
C ASP A 66 -1.25 -32.20 18.21
N ARG A 67 -0.04 -32.74 18.13
CA ARG A 67 0.25 -34.15 18.36
C ARG A 67 -0.30 -34.47 19.74
N ASP A 68 -1.51 -35.01 19.75
CA ASP A 68 -2.13 -35.52 20.95
C ASP A 68 -1.16 -36.51 21.60
N GLY A 69 -0.74 -36.13 22.79
CA GLY A 69 0.22 -36.88 23.57
C GLY A 69 -0.42 -38.10 24.23
N ARG A 70 0.47 -38.99 24.65
CA ARG A 70 0.29 -40.08 25.63
C ARG A 70 -0.50 -41.30 25.17
N GLY A 71 0.16 -42.45 25.30
CA GLY A 71 -0.46 -43.77 25.39
C GLY A 71 0.40 -44.84 24.77
#